data_AF-A0AAD6HZM0-F1
#
_entry.id   AF-A0AAD6HZM0-F1
#
_cell.length_a   1.000
_cell.length_b   1.000
_cell.length_c   1.000
_cell.angle_alpha   90.00
_cell.angle_beta   90.00
_cell.angle_gamma   90.00
#
_symmetry.space_group_name_H-M   'P 1'
#
loop_
_entity.id
_entity.type
_entity.pdbx_description
1 polymer ?
#
loop_
_entity_poly.entity_id
_entity_poly.type
_entity_poly.pdbx_seq_one_letter_code
_entity_poly.pdbx_strand_id
1 'polypeptide(L)'
;MSFLARLVTLFGLVLLGHAGYSAHEHTVLYSNISSTVLPHDIIAETLVSVLVVSIGLVLGTEKLKPVSWRDWAGAIERDGGARNPFLSLEERYAFWDIRAKRKEFANWVRGQDVPIKE
;
A
#
# COMPACT_ATOMS: atom_id res chain seq x y z
N MET A 1 -0.19 6.91 5.89
CA MET A 1 -0.54 8.13 5.14
C MET A 1 -0.66 7.81 3.65
N SER A 2 -1.50 6.83 3.28
CA SER A 2 -1.62 6.40 1.87
C SER A 2 -2.64 7.24 1.10
N PHE A 3 -3.66 7.80 1.76
CA PHE A 3 -4.74 8.54 1.11
C PHE A 3 -4.25 9.84 0.45
N LEU A 4 -3.52 10.69 1.19
CA LEU A 4 -2.99 11.95 0.65
C LEU A 4 -1.99 11.68 -0.48
N ALA A 5 -1.09 10.70 -0.31
CA ALA A 5 -0.16 10.31 -1.36
C ALA A 5 -0.90 9.85 -2.63
N ARG A 6 -1.97 9.05 -2.51
CA ARG A 6 -2.81 8.65 -3.65
C ARG A 6 -3.48 9.83 -4.33
N LEU A 7 -3.98 10.82 -3.56
CA LEU A 7 -4.57 12.03 -4.13
C LEU A 7 -3.53 12.86 -4.90
N VAL A 8 -2.33 13.02 -4.35
CA VAL A 8 -1.24 13.74 -5.01
C VAL A 8 -0.80 13.03 -6.29
N THR A 9 -0.67 11.70 -6.26
CA THR A 9 -0.35 10.91 -7.47
C THR A 9 -1.44 11.03 -8.52
N LEU A 10 -2.73 10.91 -8.12
CA LEU A 10 -3.85 11.04 -9.04
C LEU A 10 -3.89 12.44 -9.69
N PHE A 11 -3.71 13.49 -8.89
CA PHE A 11 -3.64 14.85 -9.39
C PHE A 11 -2.49 15.04 -10.38
N GLY A 12 -1.29 14.55 -10.05
CA GLY A 12 -0.13 14.59 -10.94
C GLY A 12 -0.37 13.83 -12.26
N LEU A 13 -1.05 12.68 -12.22
CA LEU A 13 -1.40 11.92 -13.42
C LEU A 13 -2.41 12.64 -14.31
N VAL A 14 -3.37 13.36 -13.71
CA VAL A 14 -4.32 14.20 -14.45
C VAL A 14 -3.58 15.33 -15.17
N LEU A 15 -2.67 16.03 -14.47
CA LEU A 15 -1.86 17.08 -15.10
C LEU A 15 -0.96 16.54 -16.22
N LEU A 16 -0.33 15.37 -16.01
CA LEU A 16 0.51 14.74 -17.02
C LEU A 16 -0.31 14.35 -18.27
N GLY A 17 -1.52 13.82 -18.07
CA GLY A 17 -2.45 13.51 -19.15
C GLY A 17 -2.89 14.77 -19.90
N HIS A 18 -3.18 15.85 -19.18
CA HIS A 18 -3.52 17.15 -19.76
C HIS A 18 -2.38 17.70 -20.63
N ALA A 19 -1.17 17.79 -20.09
CA ALA A 19 -0.01 18.28 -20.82
C ALA A 19 0.33 17.40 -22.05
N GLY A 20 0.15 16.08 -21.94
CA GLY A 20 0.29 15.15 -23.07
C GLY A 20 -0.75 15.38 -24.16
N TYR A 21 -2.00 15.68 -23.78
CA TYR A 21 -3.04 16.05 -24.73
C TYR A 21 -2.75 17.40 -25.41
N SER A 22 -2.31 18.41 -24.65
CA SER A 22 -1.89 19.71 -25.21
C SER A 22 -0.73 19.57 -26.19
N ALA A 23 0.25 18.72 -25.89
CA ALA A 23 1.35 18.41 -26.81
C ALA A 23 0.85 17.74 -28.10
N HIS A 24 -0.12 16.83 -27.99
CA HIS A 24 -0.75 16.17 -29.14
C HIS A 24 -1.50 17.18 -30.01
N GLU A 25 -2.38 18.01 -29.44
CA GLU A 25 -3.10 19.05 -30.19
C GLU A 25 -2.16 20.03 -30.87
N HIS A 26 -1.13 20.50 -30.16
CA HIS A 26 -0.11 21.38 -30.73
C HIS A 26 0.62 20.71 -31.90
N THR A 27 0.99 19.45 -31.77
CA THR A 27 1.67 18.73 -32.84
C THR A 27 0.75 18.52 -34.05
N VAL A 28 -0.51 18.15 -33.84
CA VAL A 28 -1.47 17.94 -34.94
C VAL A 28 -1.73 19.23 -35.71
N LEU A 29 -2.00 20.34 -35.01
CA LEU A 29 -2.33 21.62 -35.63
C LEU A 29 -1.12 22.29 -36.30
N TYR A 30 0.07 22.20 -35.69
CA TYR A 30 1.26 22.90 -36.16
C TYR A 30 2.25 22.01 -36.94
N SER A 31 1.90 20.74 -37.20
CA SER A 31 2.72 19.78 -37.96
C SER A 31 3.19 20.25 -39.35
N ASN A 32 2.42 21.12 -40.01
CA ASN A 32 2.72 21.64 -41.36
C ASN A 32 3.40 23.02 -41.36
N ILE A 33 3.61 23.64 -40.18
CA ILE A 33 4.23 24.95 -40.04
C ILE A 33 5.67 24.73 -39.56
N SER A 34 6.66 25.36 -40.20
CA SER A 34 8.11 25.10 -40.05
C SER A 34 8.73 25.27 -38.64
N SER A 35 7.93 25.48 -37.60
CA SER A 35 8.36 25.55 -36.20
C SER A 35 7.75 24.39 -35.41
N THR A 36 8.46 23.26 -35.36
CA THR A 36 8.10 22.05 -34.60
C THR A 36 8.50 22.10 -33.12
N VAL A 37 8.92 23.27 -32.64
CA VAL A 37 9.37 23.46 -31.26
C VAL A 37 8.15 23.54 -30.35
N LEU A 38 8.10 22.71 -29.30
CA LEU A 38 7.03 22.76 -28.32
C LEU A 38 7.09 24.09 -27.53
N PRO A 39 5.93 24.70 -27.24
CA PRO A 39 5.84 25.85 -26.35
C PRO A 39 6.44 25.53 -24.98
N HIS A 40 7.12 26.51 -24.40
CA HIS A 40 7.74 26.39 -23.08
C HIS A 40 6.74 26.09 -21.97
N ASP A 41 5.49 26.51 -22.12
CA ASP A 41 4.41 26.23 -21.17
C ASP A 41 4.12 24.72 -21.05
N ILE A 42 3.98 24.02 -22.18
CA ILE A 42 3.79 22.56 -22.23
C ILE A 42 5.00 21.83 -21.63
N ILE A 43 6.21 22.32 -21.90
CA ILE A 43 7.44 21.77 -21.32
C ILE A 43 7.47 21.96 -19.79
N ALA A 44 7.10 23.15 -19.30
CA ALA A 44 7.04 23.42 -17.86
C ALA A 44 5.95 22.56 -17.18
N GLU A 45 4.75 22.48 -17.76
CA GLU A 45 3.63 21.70 -17.25
C GLU A 45 3.98 20.20 -17.17
N THR A 46 4.62 19.64 -18.20
CA THR A 46 5.08 18.24 -18.19
C THR A 46 6.14 17.99 -17.12
N LEU A 47 7.15 18.87 -16.99
CA LEU A 47 8.19 18.73 -15.96
C LEU A 47 7.62 18.81 -14.55
N VAL A 48 6.72 19.76 -14.29
CA VAL A 48 6.03 19.90 -13.00
C VAL A 48 5.15 18.68 -12.73
N SER A 49 4.42 18.20 -13.73
CA SER A 49 3.57 17.01 -13.60
C SER A 49 4.38 15.76 -13.24
N VAL A 50 5.50 15.51 -13.93
CA VAL A 50 6.40 14.40 -13.64
C VAL A 50 6.96 14.50 -12.22
N LEU A 51 7.35 15.70 -11.78
CA LEU A 51 7.84 15.93 -10.42
C LEU A 51 6.76 15.60 -9.38
N VAL A 52 5.54 16.10 -9.57
CA VAL A 52 4.41 15.86 -8.66
C VAL A 52 4.05 14.37 -8.60
N VAL A 53 3.98 13.68 -9.74
CA VAL A 53 3.76 12.22 -9.79
C VAL A 53 4.86 11.47 -9.03
N SER A 54 6.12 11.83 -9.26
CA SER A 54 7.26 11.19 -8.60
C SER A 54 7.20 11.38 -7.08
N ILE A 55 6.88 12.59 -6.61
CA ILE A 55 6.69 12.87 -5.18
C ILE A 55 5.53 12.05 -4.61
N GLY A 56 4.38 12.02 -5.29
CA GLY A 56 3.22 11.25 -4.86
C GLY A 56 3.51 9.75 -4.74
N LEU A 57 4.22 9.18 -5.71
CA LEU A 57 4.64 7.78 -5.68
C LEU A 57 5.59 7.48 -4.52
N VAL A 58 6.63 8.31 -4.33
CA VAL A 58 7.61 8.14 -3.23
C VAL A 58 6.93 8.22 -1.87
N LEU A 59 6.07 9.22 -1.65
CA LEU A 59 5.31 9.36 -0.39
C LEU A 59 4.29 8.24 -0.18
N GLY A 60 3.85 7.59 -1.25
CA GLY A 60 2.90 6.47 -1.22
C GLY A 60 3.51 5.12 -0.83
N THR A 61 4.85 5.02 -0.84
CA THR A 61 5.54 3.77 -0.51
C THR A 61 5.37 3.36 0.96
N GLU A 62 5.37 2.05 1.20
CA GLU A 62 5.45 1.53 2.56
C GLU A 62 6.84 1.76 3.14
N LYS A 63 6.92 1.89 4.47
CA LYS A 63 8.21 1.99 5.15
C LYS A 63 9.04 0.74 4.90
N LEU A 64 10.34 0.93 4.69
CA LEU A 64 11.27 -0.17 4.52
C LEU A 64 11.22 -1.10 5.73
N LYS A 65 11.21 -2.41 5.46
CA LYS A 65 11.30 -3.44 6.50
C LYS A 65 12.73 -3.53 7.01
N PRO A 66 12.97 -3.74 8.31
CA PRO A 66 14.31 -3.93 8.84
C PRO A 66 14.95 -5.21 8.26
N VAL A 67 16.25 -5.15 8.01
CA VAL A 67 17.03 -6.28 7.45
C VAL A 67 17.30 -7.36 8.52
N SER A 68 17.44 -6.94 9.77
CA SER A 68 17.67 -7.83 10.91
C SER A 68 16.39 -8.60 11.25
N TRP A 69 16.49 -9.93 11.24
CA TRP A 69 15.36 -10.82 11.55
C TRP A 69 14.83 -10.60 12.97
N ARG A 70 15.71 -10.40 13.96
CA ARG A 70 15.30 -10.14 15.35
C ARG A 70 14.46 -8.88 15.47
N ASP A 71 14.86 -7.81 14.78
CA ASP A 71 14.16 -6.53 14.84
C ASP A 71 12.83 -6.59 14.09
N TRP A 72 12.79 -7.29 12.96
CA TRP A 72 11.55 -7.54 12.21
C TRP A 72 10.56 -8.39 13.00
N ALA A 73 11.01 -9.53 13.53
CA ALA A 73 10.19 -10.46 14.29
C ALA A 73 9.64 -9.80 15.57
N GLY A 74 10.49 -9.08 16.31
CA GLY A 74 10.07 -8.33 17.50
C GLY A 74 9.05 -7.23 17.19
N ALA A 75 9.18 -6.55 16.03
CA ALA A 75 8.17 -5.58 15.60
C ALA A 75 6.82 -6.24 15.27
N ILE A 76 6.85 -7.41 14.62
CA ILE A 76 5.64 -8.17 14.29
C ILE A 76 4.95 -8.76 15.51
N GLU A 77 5.71 -9.30 16.46
CA GLU A 77 5.16 -9.80 17.72
C GLU A 77 4.46 -8.67 18.49
N ARG A 78 5.07 -7.48 18.53
CA ARG A 78 4.48 -6.29 19.16
C ARG A 78 3.21 -5.79 18.45
N ASP A 79 3.14 -5.96 17.13
CA ASP A 79 1.96 -5.64 16.32
C ASP A 79 0.89 -6.76 16.33
N GLY A 80 1.08 -7.81 17.15
CA GLY A 80 0.11 -8.88 17.37
C GLY A 80 0.18 -10.03 16.36
N GLY A 81 1.27 -10.17 15.59
CA GLY A 81 1.56 -11.35 14.78
C GLY A 81 0.69 -11.55 13.52
N ALA A 82 -0.43 -10.84 13.38
CA ALA A 82 -1.36 -11.02 12.25
C ALA A 82 -0.74 -10.75 10.87
N ARG A 83 0.30 -9.92 10.82
CA ARG A 83 1.05 -9.60 9.59
C ARG A 83 2.23 -10.53 9.33
N ASN A 84 2.41 -11.58 10.15
CA ASN A 84 3.47 -12.57 9.97
C ASN A 84 3.17 -13.48 8.77
N PRO A 85 3.99 -13.46 7.70
CA PRO A 85 3.84 -14.38 6.58
C PRO A 85 4.02 -15.85 6.97
N PHE A 86 4.73 -16.13 8.07
CA PHE A 86 5.05 -17.46 8.54
C PHE A 86 4.14 -17.95 9.67
N LEU A 87 3.06 -17.20 9.97
CA LEU A 87 2.15 -17.52 11.07
C LEU A 87 1.66 -18.97 11.01
N SER A 88 1.29 -19.46 9.81
CA SER A 88 0.85 -20.84 9.63
C SER A 88 1.90 -21.90 9.96
N LEU A 89 3.19 -21.58 9.78
CA LEU A 89 4.29 -22.49 10.08
C LEU A 89 4.66 -22.43 11.57
N GLU A 90 4.53 -21.25 12.19
CA GLU A 90 4.75 -21.06 13.62
C GLU A 90 3.65 -21.70 14.47
N GLU A 91 2.38 -21.54 14.06
CA GLU A 91 1.22 -22.12 14.76
C GLU A 91 1.08 -23.63 14.54
N ARG A 92 1.77 -24.19 13.54
CA ARG A 92 1.89 -25.64 13.31
C ARG A 92 0.54 -26.36 13.34
N TYR A 93 -0.44 -25.84 12.62
CA TYR A 93 -1.80 -26.37 12.57
C TYR A 93 -1.88 -27.89 12.31
N ALA A 94 -0.95 -28.45 11.51
CA ALA A 94 -0.88 -29.88 11.22
C ALA A 94 -0.56 -30.76 12.44
N PHE A 95 0.06 -30.19 13.49
CA PHE A 95 0.45 -30.89 14.71
C PHE A 95 -0.51 -30.61 15.87
N TRP A 96 -1.66 -30.02 15.57
CA TRP A 96 -2.64 -29.70 16.59
C TRP A 96 -3.34 -30.97 17.09
N ASP A 97 -3.24 -31.25 18.40
CA ASP A 97 -4.12 -32.22 19.05
C ASP A 97 -5.58 -31.74 19.08
N ILE A 98 -6.34 -32.23 18.09
CA ILE A 98 -7.77 -31.97 17.93
C ILE A 98 -8.57 -32.49 19.13
N ARG A 99 -8.16 -33.60 19.76
CA ARG A 99 -8.90 -34.21 20.88
C ARG A 99 -8.76 -33.35 22.13
N ALA A 100 -7.55 -32.87 22.41
CA ALA A 100 -7.29 -31.96 23.52
C ALA A 100 -8.12 -30.67 23.40
N LYS A 101 -8.18 -30.04 22.21
CA LYS A 101 -8.99 -28.82 22.04
C LYS A 101 -10.47 -29.03 22.11
N ARG A 102 -11.00 -30.14 21.59
CA ARG A 102 -12.42 -30.47 21.75
C ARG A 102 -12.78 -30.59 23.23
N LYS A 103 -11.89 -31.17 24.04
CA LYS A 103 -12.07 -31.26 25.50
C LYS A 103 -11.99 -29.89 26.17
N GLU A 104 -11.00 -29.06 25.81
CA GLU A 104 -10.84 -27.69 26.31
C GLU A 104 -12.09 -26.85 26.02
N PHE A 105 -12.58 -26.88 24.78
CA PHE A 105 -13.80 -26.20 24.37
C PHE A 105 -15.03 -26.70 25.15
N ALA A 106 -15.20 -28.03 25.28
CA ALA A 106 -16.31 -28.61 26.03
C ALA A 106 -16.29 -28.21 27.52
N ASN A 107 -15.11 -28.12 28.12
CA ASN A 107 -14.95 -27.64 29.50
C ASN A 107 -15.25 -26.14 29.62
N TRP A 108 -14.82 -25.33 28.66
CA TRP A 108 -15.09 -23.90 28.62
C TRP A 108 -16.59 -23.60 28.51
N VAL A 109 -17.30 -24.28 27.60
CA VAL A 109 -18.77 -24.16 27.46
C VAL A 109 -19.46 -24.49 28.79
N ARG A 110 -19.09 -25.62 29.42
CA ARG A 110 -19.65 -26.01 30.73
C ARG A 110 -19.31 -25.01 31.85
N GLY A 111 -18.17 -24.32 31.75
CA GLY A 111 -17.75 -23.29 32.71
C GLY A 111 -18.53 -21.98 32.56
N GLN A 112 -19.05 -21.67 31.37
CA GLN A 112 -19.96 -20.53 31.17
C GLN A 112 -21.36 -20.79 31.76
N ASP A 113 -21.76 -22.05 31.90
CA ASP A 113 -23.03 -22.46 32.50
C ASP A 113 -23.00 -22.52 34.04
N VAL A 114 -21.86 -22.29 34.69
CA VAL A 114 -21.78 -22.20 36.16
C VAL A 114 -22.10 -20.77 36.58
N PRO A 115 -23.26 -20.49 37.18
CA PRO A 115 -23.54 -19.16 37.70
C PRO A 115 -22.51 -18.86 38.79
N ILE A 116 -21.88 -17.69 38.69
CA ILE A 116 -21.03 -17.13 39.74
C ILE A 116 -21.93 -17.03 40.97
N LYS A 117 -21.79 -17.96 41.92
CA LYS A 117 -22.41 -17.83 43.23
C LYS A 117 -21.67 -16.70 43.94
N GLU A 118 -22.35 -15.56 44.07
CA GLU A 118 -22.02 -14.49 45.02
C GLU A 118 -21.92 -15.03 46.46
#